data_AF-A0A3P7NYE0-F1
#
_entry.id   AF-A0A3P7NYE0-F1
#
_cell.length_a   1.000
_cell.length_b   1.000
_cell.length_c   1.000
_cell.angle_alpha   90.00
_cell.angle_beta   90.00
_cell.angle_gamma   90.00
#
_symmetry.space_group_name_H-M   'P 1'
#
loop_
_entity.id
_entity.type
_entity.pdbx_description
1 polymer ?
#
loop_
_entity_poly.entity_id
_entity_poly.type
_entity_poly.pdbx_seq_one_letter_code
_entity_poly.pdbx_strand_id
1 'polypeptide(L)'
;MHAFCPLRTLLTFLCLHPFGFLGKEANVYHAVGPQGDLAIKLFMTSILPFKSRNKYVAGDFRMRHNYSTCSSWKLVSKWAEKEFRNLIRINTAQSIPAPTPIKLKGVVILMTLVGKGGYPAPKLKDVATGEWEEFGPPPDWPMLYRQILTDVRTLYQKCRLVHADLSEYNILYMDGKAWMIDVSQVHLLSFFPQNN
;
A
#
# COMPACT_ATOMS: atom_id res chain seq x y z
N MET A 1 31.13 -26.81 -11.70
CA MET A 1 29.71 -26.56 -12.04
C MET A 1 28.83 -26.99 -10.89
N HIS A 2 28.48 -26.08 -9.97
CA HIS A 2 27.31 -26.20 -9.11
C HIS A 2 26.82 -24.77 -8.83
N ALA A 3 25.57 -24.53 -9.20
CA ALA A 3 24.96 -23.22 -9.28
C ALA A 3 24.82 -22.57 -7.90
N PHE A 4 25.58 -21.49 -7.68
CA PHE A 4 25.36 -20.56 -6.59
C PHE A 4 24.11 -19.71 -6.88
N CYS A 5 23.16 -19.75 -5.95
CA CYS A 5 21.92 -19.00 -5.93
C CYS A 5 22.17 -17.47 -5.99
N PRO A 6 21.57 -16.71 -6.94
CA PRO A 6 21.82 -15.29 -7.12
C PRO A 6 20.90 -14.43 -6.23
N LEU A 7 20.95 -14.66 -4.92
CA LEU A 7 20.17 -13.87 -3.93
C LEU A 7 21.03 -13.01 -3.01
N ARG A 8 22.36 -13.00 -3.19
CA ARG A 8 23.30 -12.28 -2.32
C ARG A 8 23.58 -10.82 -2.69
N THR A 9 23.00 -10.28 -3.76
CA THR A 9 23.38 -8.93 -4.25
C THR A 9 22.32 -7.84 -4.04
N LEU A 10 21.26 -8.09 -3.27
CA LEU A 10 20.15 -7.13 -3.10
C LEU A 10 19.86 -6.73 -1.65
N LEU A 11 20.68 -7.18 -0.69
CA LEU A 11 20.36 -7.13 0.74
C LEU A 11 21.57 -6.73 1.59
N THR A 12 22.38 -5.77 1.13
CA THR A 12 23.63 -5.42 1.82
C THR A 12 23.51 -4.30 2.86
N PHE A 13 22.34 -3.68 3.06
CA PHE A 13 22.13 -2.73 4.16
C PHE A 13 20.66 -2.79 4.61
N LEU A 14 20.35 -3.65 5.58
CA LEU A 14 18.97 -3.82 6.06
C LEU A 14 18.95 -3.68 7.59
N CYS A 15 18.89 -2.44 8.08
CA CYS A 15 18.46 -2.20 9.46
C CYS A 15 16.93 -2.33 9.48
N LEU A 16 16.42 -3.54 9.71
CA LEU A 16 14.98 -3.79 9.81
C LEU A 16 14.48 -3.34 11.17
N HIS A 17 14.08 -2.07 11.30
CA HIS A 17 13.28 -1.65 12.43
C HIS A 17 11.79 -1.84 12.08
N PRO A 18 11.02 -2.59 12.89
CA PRO A 18 9.58 -2.60 12.74
C PRO A 18 9.08 -1.20 13.09
N PHE A 19 8.42 -0.55 12.13
CA PHE A 19 7.49 0.51 12.50
C PHE A 19 6.43 -0.17 13.37
N GLY A 20 6.04 0.39 14.52
CA GLY A 20 5.08 -0.22 15.46
C GLY A 20 3.69 -0.57 14.90
N PHE A 21 3.50 -0.53 13.58
CA PHE A 21 2.33 -0.99 12.84
C PHE A 21 2.43 -2.49 12.51
N LEU A 22 2.16 -3.33 13.51
CA LEU A 22 1.78 -4.73 13.28
C LEU A 22 0.32 -4.74 12.79
N GLY A 23 0.12 -4.70 11.47
CA GLY A 23 -1.20 -4.76 10.87
C GLY A 23 -1.79 -6.16 10.94
N LYS A 24 -3.11 -6.27 10.99
CA LYS A 24 -3.81 -7.57 10.95
C LYS A 24 -3.55 -8.36 9.66
N GLU A 25 -3.07 -7.73 8.59
CA GLU A 25 -2.92 -8.36 7.27
C GLU A 25 -1.48 -8.29 6.72
N ALA A 26 -0.70 -7.30 7.16
CA ALA A 26 0.68 -7.09 6.72
C ALA A 26 1.49 -6.31 7.77
N ASN A 27 2.80 -6.54 7.77
CA ASN A 27 3.77 -5.76 8.54
C ASN A 27 4.56 -4.84 7.59
N VAL A 28 4.86 -3.63 8.04
CA VAL A 28 5.68 -2.68 7.27
C VAL A 28 7.00 -2.43 8.02
N TYR A 29 8.11 -2.60 7.31
CA TYR A 29 9.46 -2.41 7.86
C TYR A 29 10.18 -1.28 7.14
N HIS A 30 11.04 -0.59 7.86
CA HIS A 30 11.99 0.35 7.28
C HIS A 30 13.12 -0.40 6.57
N ALA A 31 13.60 0.16 5.47
CA ALA A 31 14.85 -0.23 4.83
C ALA A 31 15.55 1.01 4.28
N VAL A 32 16.87 0.98 4.22
CA VAL A 32 17.67 2.07 3.63
C VAL A 32 18.14 1.64 2.25
N GLY A 33 17.73 2.36 1.22
CA GLY A 33 18.16 2.16 -0.15
C GLY A 33 19.26 3.14 -0.57
N PRO A 34 19.90 2.92 -1.74
CA PRO A 34 20.91 3.83 -2.27
C PRO A 34 20.39 5.25 -2.55
N GLN A 35 19.08 5.40 -2.73
CA GLN A 35 18.41 6.65 -3.11
C GLN A 35 17.59 7.25 -1.95
N GLY A 36 17.66 6.68 -0.75
CA GLY A 36 16.90 7.14 0.42
C GLY A 36 16.12 6.03 1.12
N ASP A 37 15.18 6.44 1.97
CA ASP A 37 14.39 5.54 2.81
C ASP A 37 13.32 4.78 2.02
N LEU A 38 13.20 3.49 2.30
CA LEU A 38 12.28 2.55 1.69
C LEU A 38 11.39 1.89 2.74
N ALA A 39 10.23 1.42 2.29
CA ALA A 39 9.31 0.63 3.07
C ALA A 39 9.18 -0.77 2.45
N ILE A 40 9.24 -1.80 3.30
CA ILE A 40 9.00 -3.20 2.94
C ILE A 40 7.67 -3.61 3.56
N LYS A 41 6.65 -3.80 2.72
CA LYS A 41 5.35 -4.38 3.14
C LYS A 41 5.38 -5.90 2.95
N LEU A 42 5.34 -6.63 4.06
CA LEU A 42 5.29 -8.09 4.11
C LEU A 42 3.87 -8.53 4.46
N PHE A 43 3.18 -9.20 3.55
CA PHE A 43 1.85 -9.72 3.80
C PHE A 43 1.90 -11.05 4.55
N MET A 44 1.05 -11.17 5.56
CA MET A 44 1.03 -12.34 6.45
C MET A 44 0.22 -13.48 5.82
N THR A 45 0.85 -14.65 5.67
CA THR A 45 0.23 -15.81 5.02
C THR A 45 -0.57 -16.71 5.96
N SER A 46 -0.37 -16.55 7.27
CA SER A 46 -1.04 -17.31 8.34
C SER A 46 -2.43 -16.79 8.70
N ILE A 47 -2.82 -15.59 8.23
CA ILE A 47 -4.02 -14.87 8.72
C ILE A 47 -5.29 -15.16 7.90
N LEU A 48 -5.24 -16.15 7.00
CA LEU A 48 -6.42 -16.61 6.28
C LEU A 48 -7.03 -17.84 6.95
N PRO A 49 -7.94 -17.71 7.93
CA PRO A 49 -8.75 -18.85 8.34
C PRO A 49 -9.57 -19.30 7.12
N PHE A 50 -9.55 -20.61 6.88
CA PHE A 50 -10.17 -21.28 5.72
C PHE A 50 -11.61 -20.82 5.41
N LYS A 51 -12.36 -20.32 6.41
CA LYS A 51 -13.78 -19.95 6.33
C LYS A 51 -14.08 -18.60 5.66
N SER A 52 -13.16 -17.63 5.62
CA SER A 52 -13.44 -16.28 5.07
C SER A 52 -12.94 -16.07 3.64
N ARG A 53 -12.39 -17.11 3.01
CA ARG A 53 -11.70 -17.01 1.72
C ARG A 53 -12.59 -16.53 0.57
N ASN A 54 -13.89 -16.84 0.61
CA ASN A 54 -14.83 -16.53 -0.48
C ASN A 54 -15.24 -15.06 -0.55
N LYS A 55 -15.30 -14.34 0.59
CA LYS A 55 -15.70 -12.93 0.64
C LYS A 55 -14.72 -12.01 -0.08
N TYR A 56 -13.42 -12.35 -0.06
CA TYR A 56 -12.35 -11.58 -0.72
C TYR A 56 -12.18 -11.91 -2.22
N VAL A 57 -12.90 -12.90 -2.75
CA VAL A 57 -12.73 -13.43 -4.13
C VAL A 57 -13.91 -13.12 -5.01
N ALA A 58 -15.10 -13.08 -4.43
CA ALA A 58 -16.35 -12.95 -5.15
C ALA A 58 -16.37 -11.72 -6.08
N GLY A 59 -15.59 -10.67 -5.76
CA GLY A 59 -15.51 -9.44 -6.53
C GLY A 59 -14.49 -9.41 -7.69
N ASP A 60 -13.54 -10.36 -7.83
CA ASP A 60 -12.48 -10.27 -8.85
C ASP A 60 -12.57 -11.42 -9.87
N PHE A 61 -13.01 -11.10 -11.10
CA PHE A 61 -13.13 -12.05 -12.21
C PHE A 61 -11.79 -12.70 -12.60
N ARG A 62 -10.65 -12.04 -12.36
CA ARG A 62 -9.31 -12.61 -12.60
C ARG A 62 -8.98 -13.77 -11.64
N MET A 63 -9.77 -13.95 -10.59
CA MET A 63 -9.54 -14.92 -9.53
C MET A 63 -10.60 -16.05 -9.49
N ARG A 64 -11.52 -16.11 -10.47
CA ARG A 64 -12.60 -17.12 -10.52
C ARG A 64 -12.13 -18.55 -10.79
N HIS A 65 -10.99 -18.76 -11.45
CA HIS A 65 -10.45 -20.10 -11.72
C HIS A 65 -9.41 -20.53 -10.67
N ASN A 66 -9.59 -21.74 -10.10
CA ASN A 66 -8.63 -22.50 -9.28
C ASN A 66 -8.30 -21.98 -7.86
N TYR A 67 -9.23 -21.30 -7.18
CA TYR A 67 -8.98 -20.66 -5.88
C TYR A 67 -9.08 -21.62 -4.66
N SER A 68 -9.93 -22.64 -4.73
CA SER A 68 -10.16 -23.61 -3.65
C SER A 68 -8.96 -24.54 -3.38
N THR A 69 -8.04 -24.68 -4.35
CA THR A 69 -6.87 -25.56 -4.28
C THR A 69 -5.54 -24.81 -4.08
N CYS A 70 -5.55 -23.48 -4.06
CA CYS A 70 -4.34 -22.68 -3.89
C CYS A 70 -3.90 -22.62 -2.42
N SER A 71 -2.58 -22.73 -2.19
CA SER A 71 -1.97 -22.49 -0.88
C SER A 71 -2.15 -21.03 -0.47
N SER A 72 -2.19 -20.76 0.85
CA SER A 72 -2.29 -19.40 1.39
C SER A 72 -1.20 -18.47 0.84
N TRP A 73 -0.01 -18.99 0.57
CA TRP A 73 1.08 -18.25 -0.08
C TRP A 73 0.73 -17.74 -1.47
N LYS A 74 0.20 -18.62 -2.34
CA LYS A 74 -0.20 -18.25 -3.71
C LYS A 74 -1.30 -17.20 -3.70
N LEU A 75 -2.23 -17.32 -2.77
CA LEU A 75 -3.31 -16.36 -2.59
C LEU A 75 -2.78 -14.99 -2.16
N VAL A 76 -2.06 -14.93 -1.05
CA VAL A 76 -1.52 -13.67 -0.54
C VAL A 76 -0.56 -13.03 -1.54
N SER A 77 0.15 -13.82 -2.36
CA SER A 77 0.96 -13.28 -3.46
C SER A 77 0.11 -12.54 -4.51
N LYS A 78 -1.11 -13.02 -4.81
CA LYS A 78 -2.04 -12.30 -5.70
C LYS A 78 -2.53 -10.99 -5.08
N TRP A 79 -2.68 -10.93 -3.76
CA TRP A 79 -3.04 -9.70 -3.06
C TRP A 79 -1.90 -8.67 -3.13
N ALA A 80 -0.66 -9.11 -2.88
CA ALA A 80 0.52 -8.27 -3.07
C ALA A 80 0.65 -7.78 -4.53
N GLU A 81 0.38 -8.65 -5.51
CA GLU A 81 0.35 -8.27 -6.92
C GLU A 81 -0.74 -7.23 -7.23
N LYS A 82 -1.92 -7.37 -6.62
CA LYS A 82 -3.02 -6.41 -6.74
C LYS A 82 -2.60 -5.03 -6.20
N GLU A 83 -2.07 -4.97 -4.98
CA GLU A 83 -1.62 -3.70 -4.38
C GLU A 83 -0.50 -3.05 -5.20
N PHE A 84 0.51 -3.83 -5.62
CA PHE A 84 1.60 -3.35 -6.46
C PHE A 84 1.09 -2.71 -7.76
N ARG A 85 0.15 -3.36 -8.46
CA ARG A 85 -0.46 -2.82 -9.69
C ARG A 85 -1.32 -1.58 -9.43
N ASN A 86 -2.02 -1.52 -8.31
CA ASN A 86 -2.80 -0.34 -7.94
C ASN A 86 -1.88 0.85 -7.67
N LEU A 87 -0.79 0.66 -6.93
CA LEU A 87 0.23 1.69 -6.71
C LEU A 87 0.83 2.18 -8.04
N ILE A 88 1.14 1.28 -8.98
CA ILE A 88 1.63 1.67 -10.32
C ILE A 88 0.62 2.60 -10.99
N ARG A 89 -0.66 2.21 -11.06
CA ARG A 89 -1.71 3.01 -11.70
C ARG A 89 -1.86 4.39 -11.08
N ILE A 90 -1.82 4.47 -9.76
CA ILE A 90 -1.94 5.73 -9.01
C ILE A 90 -0.74 6.64 -9.33
N ASN A 91 0.48 6.10 -9.27
CA ASN A 91 1.71 6.85 -9.58
C ASN A 91 1.74 7.29 -11.07
N THR A 92 1.23 6.49 -12.00
CA THR A 92 1.10 6.87 -13.42
C THR A 92 0.17 8.06 -13.63
N ALA A 93 -0.85 8.26 -12.80
CA ALA A 93 -1.73 9.42 -12.89
C ALA A 93 -1.04 10.73 -12.45
N GLN A 94 0.11 10.64 -11.76
CA GLN A 94 0.97 11.75 -11.27
C GLN A 94 0.28 12.79 -10.35
N SER A 95 -1.03 12.68 -10.14
CA SER A 95 -1.84 13.69 -9.46
C SER A 95 -2.13 13.33 -8.00
N ILE A 96 -1.96 12.05 -7.61
CA ILE A 96 -2.29 11.54 -6.27
C ILE A 96 -0.98 11.18 -5.57
N PRO A 97 -0.64 11.80 -4.43
CA PRO A 97 0.51 11.41 -3.63
C PRO A 97 0.28 10.01 -3.03
N ALA A 98 1.15 9.07 -3.36
CA ALA A 98 1.15 7.70 -2.85
C ALA A 98 2.57 7.12 -2.90
N PRO A 99 2.89 6.09 -2.10
CA PRO A 99 4.18 5.40 -2.19
C PRO A 99 4.46 4.90 -3.61
N THR A 100 5.68 5.10 -4.09
CA THR A 100 6.10 4.60 -5.40
C THR A 100 6.54 3.15 -5.25
N PRO A 101 5.90 2.21 -5.96
CA PRO A 101 6.26 0.80 -5.88
C PRO A 101 7.55 0.55 -6.67
N ILE A 102 8.51 -0.16 -6.06
CA ILE A 102 9.83 -0.43 -6.65
C ILE A 102 9.92 -1.87 -7.12
N LYS A 103 9.56 -2.83 -6.25
CA LYS A 103 9.70 -4.25 -6.56
C LYS A 103 8.67 -5.10 -5.82
N LEU A 104 8.17 -6.12 -6.51
CA LEU A 104 7.33 -7.17 -5.94
C LEU A 104 8.07 -8.51 -5.97
N LYS A 105 8.03 -9.27 -4.87
CA LYS A 105 8.52 -10.65 -4.83
C LYS A 105 7.64 -11.50 -3.91
N GLY A 106 6.78 -12.33 -4.50
CA GLY A 106 5.85 -13.18 -3.76
C GLY A 106 4.88 -12.32 -2.94
N VAL A 107 4.99 -12.41 -1.62
CA VAL A 107 4.16 -11.67 -0.64
C VAL A 107 4.84 -10.41 -0.10
N VAL A 108 5.89 -9.92 -0.77
CA VAL A 108 6.67 -8.76 -0.33
C VAL A 108 6.64 -7.67 -1.38
N ILE A 109 6.30 -6.46 -0.96
CA ILE A 109 6.40 -5.23 -1.77
C ILE A 109 7.48 -4.33 -1.17
N LEU A 110 8.39 -3.87 -2.03
CA LEU A 110 9.31 -2.78 -1.76
C LEU A 110 8.77 -1.52 -2.42
N MET A 111 8.68 -0.43 -1.65
CA MET A 111 8.19 0.87 -2.10
C MET A 111 8.94 2.01 -1.41
N THR A 112 8.77 3.24 -1.87
CA THR A 112 9.32 4.42 -1.18
C THR A 112 8.68 4.58 0.20
N LEU A 113 9.47 5.03 1.20
CA LEU A 113 8.93 5.42 2.48
C LEU A 113 8.34 6.83 2.36
N VAL A 114 7.10 7.01 2.82
CA VAL A 114 6.52 8.34 3.06
C VAL A 114 6.87 8.70 4.50
N GLY A 115 7.97 9.43 4.67
CA GLY A 115 8.62 9.60 5.97
C GLY A 115 9.90 10.41 5.89
N LYS A 116 10.42 10.83 7.04
CA LYS A 116 11.68 11.58 7.16
C LYS A 116 12.56 10.93 8.24
N GLY A 117 13.86 10.91 7.99
CA GLY A 117 14.84 10.38 8.94
C GLY A 117 14.62 8.92 9.32
N GLY A 118 14.12 8.10 8.39
CA GLY A 118 13.78 6.71 8.65
C GLY A 118 12.47 6.48 9.42
N TYR A 119 11.74 7.53 9.82
CA TYR A 119 10.43 7.43 10.49
C TYR A 119 9.27 7.64 9.51
N PRO A 120 8.15 6.91 9.66
CA PRO A 120 7.00 7.07 8.78
C PRO A 120 6.25 8.35 9.15
N ALA A 121 5.68 9.01 8.14
CA ALA A 121 4.80 10.14 8.37
C ALA A 121 3.59 9.77 9.25
N PRO A 122 3.07 10.71 10.06
CA PRO A 122 1.91 10.46 10.91
C PRO A 122 0.65 10.24 10.08
N LYS A 123 -0.28 9.44 10.62
CA LYS A 123 -1.60 9.29 10.03
C LYS A 123 -2.40 10.57 10.24
N LEU A 124 -3.30 10.88 9.32
CA LEU A 124 -4.13 12.09 9.41
C LEU A 124 -4.96 12.13 10.71
N LYS A 125 -5.34 10.96 11.25
CA LYS A 125 -5.96 10.83 12.58
C LYS A 125 -5.13 11.48 13.69
N ASP A 126 -3.83 11.20 13.70
CA ASP A 126 -2.93 11.56 14.80
C ASP A 126 -2.42 13.01 14.63
N VAL A 127 -2.50 13.54 13.40
CA VAL A 127 -2.13 14.92 13.05
C VAL A 127 -3.00 15.95 13.76
N ALA A 128 -4.28 15.64 14.01
CA ALA A 128 -5.19 16.56 14.70
C ALA A 128 -4.88 16.71 16.20
N THR A 129 -4.15 15.77 16.79
CA THR A 129 -3.95 15.65 18.24
C THR A 129 -2.51 15.83 18.70
N GLY A 130 -1.56 15.98 17.77
CA GLY A 130 -0.13 16.01 18.09
C GLY A 130 0.64 17.09 17.34
N GLU A 131 1.88 17.30 17.76
CA GLU A 131 2.84 18.18 17.10
C GLU A 131 3.71 17.34 16.15
N TRP A 132 3.74 17.73 14.87
CA TRP A 132 4.37 16.96 13.79
C TRP A 132 5.23 17.83 12.88
N GLU A 133 5.85 18.88 13.44
CA GLU A 133 6.60 19.91 12.72
C GLU A 133 7.74 19.32 11.85
N GLU A 134 8.33 18.21 12.28
CA GLU A 134 9.36 17.51 11.51
C GLU A 134 8.83 17.00 10.16
N PHE A 135 7.55 16.61 10.09
CA PHE A 135 6.90 16.06 8.90
C PHE A 135 6.27 17.12 8.00
N GLY A 136 6.19 18.38 8.43
CA GLY A 136 5.65 19.47 7.61
C GLY A 136 5.16 20.66 8.43
N PRO A 137 4.63 21.71 7.76
CA PRO A 137 3.99 22.83 8.45
C PRO A 137 2.74 22.37 9.21
N PRO A 138 2.09 23.24 10.00
CA PRO A 138 0.75 22.97 10.51
C PRO A 138 -0.23 22.64 9.36
N PRO A 139 -1.13 21.66 9.54
CA PRO A 139 -2.05 21.24 8.50
C PRO A 139 -3.08 22.32 8.16
N ASP A 140 -3.14 22.72 6.88
CA ASP A 140 -4.26 23.48 6.33
C ASP A 140 -5.40 22.50 6.01
N TRP A 141 -6.32 22.33 6.98
CA TRP A 141 -7.44 21.39 6.86
C TRP A 141 -8.34 21.65 5.65
N PRO A 142 -8.77 22.90 5.35
CA PRO A 142 -9.51 23.20 4.12
C PRO A 142 -8.79 22.81 2.83
N MET A 143 -7.47 22.98 2.76
CA MET A 143 -6.67 22.59 1.60
C MET A 143 -6.56 21.07 1.50
N LEU A 144 -6.26 20.38 2.59
CA LEU A 144 -6.16 18.91 2.63
C LEU A 144 -7.48 18.25 2.25
N TYR A 145 -8.61 18.76 2.74
CA TYR A 145 -9.93 18.27 2.37
C TYR A 145 -10.18 18.37 0.86
N ARG A 146 -9.87 19.53 0.26
CA ARG A 146 -9.98 19.74 -1.19
C ARG A 146 -9.04 18.83 -1.99
N GLN A 147 -7.83 18.61 -1.49
CA GLN A 147 -6.87 17.68 -2.08
C GLN A 147 -7.45 16.27 -2.10
N ILE A 148 -7.91 15.75 -0.95
CA ILE A 148 -8.47 14.39 -0.82
C ILE A 148 -9.66 14.19 -1.76
N LEU A 149 -10.57 15.18 -1.88
CA LEU A 149 -11.69 15.10 -2.83
C LEU A 149 -11.22 14.99 -4.29
N THR A 150 -10.18 15.75 -4.64
CA THR A 150 -9.58 15.73 -5.99
C THR A 150 -8.86 14.41 -6.25
N ASP A 151 -8.19 13.87 -5.23
CA ASP A 151 -7.50 12.58 -5.29
C ASP A 151 -8.51 11.44 -5.48
N VAL A 152 -9.61 11.44 -4.73
CA VAL A 152 -10.72 10.46 -4.89
C VAL A 152 -11.33 10.56 -6.29
N ARG A 153 -11.59 11.77 -6.78
CA ARG A 153 -12.11 11.98 -8.14
C ARG A 153 -11.14 11.46 -9.20
N THR A 154 -9.84 11.73 -9.05
CA THR A 154 -8.80 11.28 -9.98
C THR A 154 -8.64 9.76 -9.93
N LEU A 155 -8.72 9.17 -8.74
CA LEU A 155 -8.68 7.73 -8.53
C LEU A 155 -9.82 7.04 -9.29
N TYR A 156 -11.03 7.58 -9.19
CA TYR A 156 -12.20 7.07 -9.90
C TYR A 156 -12.11 7.31 -11.42
N GLN A 157 -11.90 8.55 -11.85
CA GLN A 157 -12.04 8.94 -13.25
C GLN A 157 -10.85 8.52 -14.11
N LYS A 158 -9.61 8.68 -13.61
CA LYS A 158 -8.39 8.40 -14.37
C LYS A 158 -7.84 7.02 -14.07
N CYS A 159 -7.72 6.64 -12.79
CA CYS A 159 -7.12 5.35 -12.42
C CYS A 159 -8.10 4.18 -12.57
N ARG A 160 -9.41 4.46 -12.66
CA ARG A 160 -10.49 3.48 -12.68
C ARG A 160 -10.55 2.61 -11.42
N LEU A 161 -10.25 3.22 -10.28
CA LEU A 161 -10.12 2.56 -8.98
C LEU A 161 -11.08 3.18 -7.96
N VAL A 162 -11.56 2.37 -7.01
CA VAL A 162 -12.31 2.82 -5.83
C VAL A 162 -11.59 2.35 -4.58
N HIS A 163 -11.25 3.29 -3.70
CA HIS A 163 -10.69 2.98 -2.39
C HIS A 163 -11.80 2.60 -1.42
N ALA A 164 -11.99 1.29 -1.20
CA ALA A 164 -13.11 0.78 -0.41
C ALA A 164 -12.97 1.00 1.11
N ASP A 165 -11.79 1.41 1.57
CA ASP A 165 -11.48 1.64 3.00
C ASP A 165 -10.76 3.00 3.20
N LEU A 166 -11.18 4.04 2.48
CA LEU A 166 -10.54 5.36 2.62
C LEU A 166 -10.99 6.02 3.92
N SER A 167 -10.04 6.29 4.80
CA SER A 167 -10.26 6.95 6.09
C SER A 167 -8.99 7.68 6.52
N GLU A 168 -9.08 8.46 7.60
CA GLU A 168 -7.95 9.14 8.25
C GLU A 168 -6.84 8.19 8.75
N TYR A 169 -7.12 6.88 8.83
CA TYR A 169 -6.15 5.85 9.20
C TYR A 169 -5.27 5.40 8.03
N ASN A 170 -5.73 5.61 6.79
CA ASN A 170 -5.10 5.19 5.53
C ASN A 170 -4.61 6.39 4.71
N ILE A 171 -4.47 7.55 5.36
CA ILE A 171 -3.88 8.77 4.81
C ILE A 171 -2.76 9.20 5.74
N LEU A 172 -1.58 9.44 5.18
CA LEU A 172 -0.45 10.03 5.88
C LEU A 172 -0.36 11.53 5.58
N TYR A 173 0.17 12.30 6.52
CA TYR A 173 0.43 13.72 6.34
C TYR A 173 1.92 13.99 6.23
N MET A 174 2.33 14.60 5.12
CA MET A 174 3.73 14.96 4.89
C MET A 174 3.83 16.20 3.99
N ASP A 175 4.64 17.16 4.42
CA ASP A 175 4.97 18.39 3.70
C ASP A 175 3.73 19.13 3.16
N GLY A 176 2.70 19.26 4.00
CA GLY A 176 1.47 19.95 3.64
C GLY A 176 0.51 19.14 2.77
N LYS A 177 0.79 17.86 2.49
CA LYS A 177 0.00 17.02 1.59
C LYS A 177 -0.54 15.76 2.27
N ALA A 178 -1.71 15.34 1.82
CA ALA A 178 -2.27 14.02 2.12
C ALA A 178 -1.68 12.97 1.18
N TRP A 179 -1.14 11.89 1.75
CA TRP A 179 -0.59 10.75 1.02
C TRP A 179 -1.46 9.51 1.23
N MET A 180 -1.97 8.95 0.15
CA MET A 180 -2.85 7.77 0.20
C MET A 180 -2.00 6.49 0.34
N ILE A 181 -2.33 5.66 1.33
CA ILE A 181 -1.69 4.36 1.57
C ILE A 181 -2.72 3.23 1.64
N ASP A 182 -2.22 1.99 1.75
CA ASP A 182 -3.01 0.76 1.87
C ASP A 182 -4.07 0.54 0.76
N VAL A 183 -3.60 0.53 -0.48
CA VAL A 183 -4.44 0.32 -1.67
C VAL A 183 -4.71 -1.16 -1.98
N SER A 184 -4.58 -2.02 -0.97
CA SER A 184 -4.87 -3.46 -1.04
C SER A 184 -6.36 -3.74 -1.22
N GLN A 185 -7.20 -3.00 -0.49
CA GLN A 185 -8.67 -3.04 -0.54
C GLN A 185 -9.26 -2.17 -1.66
N VAL A 186 -8.43 -1.68 -2.60
CA VAL A 186 -8.89 -0.91 -3.76
C VAL A 186 -9.42 -1.85 -4.85
N HIS A 187 -10.62 -1.57 -5.36
CA HIS A 187 -11.29 -2.38 -6.38
C HIS A 187 -11.28 -1.66 -7.73
N LEU A 188 -11.10 -2.42 -8.82
CA LEU A 188 -11.21 -1.89 -10.18
C LEU A 188 -12.68 -1.61 -10.49
N LEU A 189 -12.96 -0.47 -11.13
CA LEU A 189 -14.33 -0.02 -11.41
C LEU A 189 -15.15 -0.99 -12.26
N SER A 190 -14.50 -1.75 -13.15
CA SER A 190 -15.16 -2.78 -13.95
C SER A 190 -15.74 -3.94 -13.12
N PHE A 191 -15.51 -3.99 -11.81
CA PHE A 191 -16.06 -4.99 -10.91
C PHE A 191 -17.34 -4.58 -10.20
N PHE A 192 -17.72 -3.30 -10.22
CA PHE A 192 -19.02 -2.88 -9.72
C PHE A 192 -20.07 -3.12 -10.82
N PRO A 193 -21.21 -3.76 -10.51
CA PRO A 193 -22.31 -3.87 -11.46
C PRO A 193 -22.69 -2.47 -11.93
N GLN A 194 -22.58 -2.24 -13.24
CA GLN A 194 -23.15 -1.05 -13.87
C GLN A 194 -24.67 -1.26 -13.83
N ASN A 195 -25.31 -0.76 -12.78
CA ASN A 195 -26.76 -0.62 -12.78
C ASN A 195 -27.06 0.48 -13.80
N ASN A 196 -27.48 0.07 -15.01
CA ASN A 196 -28.22 0.91 -15.94
C ASN A 196 -29.69 0.93 -15.54
#